data_AF-X1QTQ0-F1
#
_entry.id   AF-X1QTQ0-F1
#
_cell.length_a   1.000
_cell.length_b   1.000
_cell.length_c   1.000
_cell.angle_alpha   90.00
_cell.angle_beta   90.00
_cell.angle_gamma   90.00
#
_symmetry.space_group_name_H-M   'P 1'
#
loop_
_entity.id
_entity.type
_entity.pdbx_description
1 polymer ?
#
loop_
_entity_poly.entity_id
_entity_poly.type
_entity_poly.pdbx_seq_one_letter_code
_entity_poly.pdbx_strand_id
1 'polypeptide(L)' 'PKDVVLILFGGSGSEIEICELLNRQYISAEIDPKYHKIIIDRLKNGSVPKKHRLLTYMKKKQTVNIPQMMLPLK' A
#
# COMPACT_ATOMS: atom_id res chain seq x y z
N PRO A 1 6.72 25.02 -2.98
CA PRO A 1 6.64 24.29 -4.27
C PRO A 1 8.05 24.14 -4.84
N LYS A 2 8.41 22.98 -5.42
CA LYS A 2 9.80 22.63 -5.84
C LYS A 2 10.83 22.38 -4.74
N ASP A 3 10.47 22.42 -3.45
CA ASP A 3 11.38 21.95 -2.40
C ASP A 3 11.61 20.44 -2.52
N VAL A 4 12.78 19.97 -2.06
CA VAL A 4 13.13 18.56 -2.01
C VAL A 4 12.76 17.98 -0.65
N VAL A 5 11.97 16.92 -0.64
CA VAL A 5 11.61 16.16 0.57
C VAL A 5 12.50 14.92 0.67
N LEU A 6 13.17 14.74 1.81
CA LEU A 6 13.94 13.53 2.10
C LEU A 6 13.08 12.54 2.89
N ILE A 7 12.87 11.34 2.34
CA ILE A 7 12.07 10.26 2.94
C ILE A 7 12.98 9.06 3.21
N LEU A 8 13.53 8.98 4.43
CA LEU A 8 14.50 7.94 4.80
C LEU A 8 13.90 6.52 4.82
N PHE A 9 12.60 6.40 5.08
CA PHE A 9 11.90 5.13 5.15
C PHE A 9 10.66 5.19 4.26
N GLY A 10 10.81 4.77 3.00
CA GLY A 10 9.75 4.85 2.00
C GLY A 10 8.49 4.06 2.37
N GLY A 11 8.66 2.94 3.10
CA GLY A 11 7.57 2.09 3.56
C GLY A 11 6.65 1.69 2.42
N SER A 12 5.35 1.94 2.57
CA SER A 12 4.41 1.63 1.49
C SER A 12 4.44 2.61 0.31
N GLY A 13 5.14 3.75 0.42
CA GLY A 13 5.21 4.80 -0.60
C GLY A 13 4.15 5.89 -0.48
N SER A 14 3.52 6.08 0.68
CA SER A 14 2.45 7.07 0.86
C SER A 14 2.95 8.51 0.79
N GLU A 15 4.10 8.82 1.41
CA GLU A 15 4.67 10.18 1.37
C GLU A 15 5.15 10.56 -0.04
N ILE A 16 5.69 9.58 -0.77
CA ILE A 16 6.08 9.71 -2.19
C ILE A 16 4.87 10.10 -3.04
N GLU A 17 3.74 9.40 -2.87
CA GLU A 17 2.49 9.69 -3.58
C GLU A 17 1.97 11.10 -3.32
N ILE A 18 2.06 11.58 -2.08
CA ILE A 18 1.70 12.97 -1.75
C ILE A 18 2.66 13.96 -2.41
N CYS A 19 3.96 13.66 -2.50
CA CYS A 19 4.91 14.52 -3.21
C CYS A 19 4.58 14.65 -4.70
N GLU A 20 4.19 13.55 -5.37
CA GLU A 20 3.71 13.57 -6.76
C GLU A 20 2.46 14.46 -6.91
N LEU A 21 1.45 14.27 -6.05
CA LEU A 21 0.20 15.06 -6.09
C LEU A 21 0.42 16.55 -5.85
N LEU A 22 1.38 16.91 -5.01
CA LEU A 22 1.72 18.29 -4.67
C LEU A 22 2.79 18.89 -5.59
N ASN A 23 3.25 18.15 -6.61
CA ASN A 23 4.30 18.56 -7.52
C ASN A 23 5.60 18.98 -6.79
N ARG A 24 5.98 18.20 -5.77
CA ARG A 24 7.23 18.33 -4.99
C ARG A 24 8.26 17.33 -5.46
N GLN A 25 9.54 17.70 -5.38
CA GLN A 25 10.63 16.75 -5.62
C GLN A 25 10.91 15.98 -4.33
N TYR A 26 11.39 14.74 -4.45
CA TYR A 26 11.73 13.92 -3.29
C TYR A 26 12.92 13.00 -3.59
N ILE A 27 13.58 12.58 -2.52
CA ILE A 27 14.57 11.50 -2.50
C ILE A 27 14.11 10.53 -1.43
N SER A 28 14.00 9.24 -1.76
CA SER A 28 13.57 8.22 -0.81
C SER A 28 14.47 7.00 -0.81
N ALA A 29 14.58 6.36 0.35
CA ALA A 29 15.24 5.07 0.53
C ALA A 29 14.26 4.05 1.14
N GLU A 30 14.37 2.80 0.72
CA GLU A 30 13.64 1.68 1.30
C GLU A 30 14.53 0.44 1.23
N ILE A 31 14.72 -0.24 2.36
CA ILE A 31 15.63 -1.39 2.47
C ILE A 31 14.94 -2.70 2.10
N ASP A 32 13.64 -2.84 2.37
CA ASP A 32 12.91 -4.06 2.08
C ASP A 32 12.53 -4.11 0.59
N PRO A 33 13.04 -5.10 -0.18
CA PRO A 33 12.76 -5.24 -1.60
C PRO A 33 11.26 -5.33 -1.94
N LYS A 34 10.45 -5.87 -1.02
CA LYS A 34 9.00 -5.96 -1.18
C LYS A 34 8.36 -4.57 -1.20
N TYR A 35 8.75 -3.70 -0.28
CA TYR A 35 8.24 -2.33 -0.18
C TYR A 35 8.79 -1.46 -1.31
N HIS A 36 10.07 -1.62 -1.65
CA HIS A 36 10.65 -1.02 -2.85
C HIS A 36 9.82 -1.35 -4.12
N LYS A 37 9.47 -2.62 -4.33
CA LYS A 37 8.63 -3.02 -5.47
C LYS A 37 7.25 -2.36 -5.45
N ILE A 38 6.62 -2.23 -4.28
CA ILE A 38 5.35 -1.53 -4.13
C ILE A 38 5.49 -0.06 -4.54
N ILE A 39 6.55 0.62 -4.11
CA ILE A 39 6.83 2.01 -4.47
C ILE A 39 7.00 2.16 -5.99
N ILE A 40 7.82 1.32 -6.62
CA ILE A 40 8.04 1.34 -8.08
C ILE A 40 6.73 1.08 -8.84
N ASP A 41 5.92 0.12 -8.39
CA ASP A 41 4.62 -0.16 -8.99
C ASP A 41 3.66 1.04 -8.87
N ARG A 42 3.70 1.80 -7.77
CA ARG A 42 2.91 3.03 -7.61
C ARG A 42 3.36 4.12 -8.59
N LEU A 43 4.66 4.37 -8.69
CA LEU A 43 5.23 5.40 -9.56
C LEU A 43 4.92 5.15 -11.04
N LYS A 44 4.98 3.90 -11.49
CA LYS A 44 4.67 3.54 -12.89
C LYS A 44 3.19 3.69 -13.26
N ASN A 45 2.29 3.43 -12.32
CA ASN A 45 0.85 3.36 -12.58
C ASN A 45 0.09 4.63 -12.15
N GLY A 46 0.79 5.65 -11.62
CA GLY A 46 0.22 6.92 -11.16
C GLY A 46 -0.69 6.83 -9.93
N SER A 47 -1.01 5.63 -9.43
CA SER A 47 -1.81 5.43 -8.21
C SER A 47 -1.68 4.00 -7.67
N VAL A 48 -2.05 3.81 -6.40
CA VAL A 48 -2.05 2.49 -5.73
C VAL A 48 -3.06 1.54 -6.38
N PRO A 49 -2.64 0.38 -6.91
CA PRO A 49 -3.57 -0.69 -7.25
C PRO A 49 -4.32 -1.11 -5.98
N LYS A 50 -5.67 -1.13 -6.00
CA LYS A 50 -6.53 -1.38 -4.82
C LYS A 50 -6.08 -2.57 -3.96
N LYS A 51 -5.43 -3.58 -4.54
CA LYS A 51 -4.86 -4.77 -3.88
C LYS A 51 -3.86 -4.47 -2.75
N HIS A 52 -3.22 -3.31 -2.73
CA HIS A 52 -2.24 -2.94 -1.68
C HIS A 52 -2.81 -2.05 -0.58
N ARG A 53 -4.08 -1.60 -0.69
CA ARG A 53 -4.73 -0.86 0.40
C ARG A 53 -4.99 -1.80 1.57
N LEU A 54 -4.67 -1.36 2.78
CA LEU A 54 -4.89 -2.12 4.02
C LEU A 54 -6.35 -2.62 4.14
N LEU A 55 -7.31 -1.81 3.70
CA LEU A 55 -8.73 -2.15 3.65
C LEU A 55 -9.03 -3.40 2.80
N THR A 56 -8.32 -3.59 1.69
CA THR A 56 -8.46 -4.75 0.82
C THR A 56 -7.89 -6.01 1.48
N TYR A 57 -6.79 -5.88 2.21
CA TYR A 57 -6.20 -6.96 3.01
C TYR A 57 -7.12 -7.37 4.17
N MET A 58 -7.74 -6.40 4.86
CA MET A 58 -8.69 -6.67 5.95
C MET A 58 -9.96 -7.39 5.46
N LYS A 59 -10.53 -6.98 4.31
CA LYS A 59 -11.67 -7.68 3.70
C LYS A 59 -11.35 -9.14 3.37
N LYS A 60 -10.12 -9.41 2.91
CA LYS A 60 -9.66 -10.78 2.57
C LYS A 60 -9.50 -11.69 3.79
N LYS A 61 -9.22 -11.13 4.98
CA LYS A 61 -9.19 -11.90 6.25
C LYS A 61 -10.59 -12.22 6.79
N GLN A 62 -11.59 -11.37 6.55
CA GLN A 62 -12.96 -11.59 7.02
C GLN A 62 -13.68 -12.71 6.25
N THR A 63 -13.35 -12.95 4.98
CA THR A 63 -13.99 -14.00 4.16
C THR A 63 -13.53 -15.43 4.47
N VAL A 64 -12.49 -15.62 5.31
CA VAL A 64 -11.86 -16.94 5.55
C VAL A 64 -12.27 -17.55 6.90
N ASN A 65 -13.33 -17.05 7.55
CA ASN A 65 -13.72 -17.57 8.86
C ASN A 65 -15.23 -17.79 9.03
N ILE A 66 -15.81 -18.63 8.17
CA ILE A 66 -17.08 -19.31 8.50
C ILE A 66 -16.77 -20.81 8.60
N PRO A 67 -16.54 -21.35 9.81
CA PRO A 67 -16.60 -22.80 10.02
C PRO A 67 -18.03 -23.25 9.78
N GLN A 68 -18.22 -24.18 8.84
CA GLN A 68 -19.47 -24.88 8.61
C GLN A 68 -19.81 -25.73 9.86
N MET A 69 -20.51 -25.17 10.83
CA MET A 69 -21.11 -25.96 11.91
C MET A 69 -22.50 -26.42 11.48
N MET A 70 -22.59 -27.72 11.19
CA MET A 70 -23.82 -28.50 11.14
C MET A 70 -24.77 -28.14 12.28
N LEU A 71 -26.02 -27.81 11.96
CA LEU A 71 -27.15 -27.96 12.89
C LEU A 71 -27.90 -29.23 12.48
N PRO A 72 -27.97 -30.28 13.34
CA PRO A 72 -28.84 -31.41 13.06
C PRO A 72 -30.29 -30.94 13.19
N LEU A 73 -31.07 -31.21 12.15
CA LEU A 73 -32.53 -31.08 12.16
C LEU A 73 -33.11 -32.01 13.24
N LYS A 74 -33.80 -31.44 14.23
CA LYS A 74 -34.88 -32.07 14.98
C LYS A 74 -36.07 -31.14 14.96
#